data_AF-A0A0D3AGZ8-F1
#
_entry.id   AF-A0A0D3AGZ8-F1
#
_cell.length_a   1.000
_cell.length_b   1.000
_cell.length_c   1.000
_cell.angle_alpha   90.00
_cell.angle_beta   90.00
_cell.angle_gamma   90.00
#
_symmetry.space_group_name_H-M   'P 1'
#
loop_
_entity.id
_entity.type
_entity.pdbx_description
1 polymer ?
#
loop_
_entity_poly.entity_id
_entity_poly.type
_entity_poly.pdbx_seq_one_letter_code
_entity_poly.pdbx_strand_id
1 'polypeptide(L)' 'MVEQTKKRFITSDDLKKHNQPGDLWISIQGKVYDVSHWVKSHPGGEAAILNLAGQDVTD' A
#
# COMPACT_ATOMS: atom_id res chain seq x y z
N MET A 1 17.83 14.56 18.15
CA MET A 1 17.73 13.08 18.06
C MET A 1 16.90 12.81 16.81
N VAL A 2 17.50 12.43 15.69
CA VAL A 2 16.76 12.21 14.44
C VAL A 2 16.53 10.71 14.36
N GLU A 3 15.27 10.28 14.49
CA GLU A 3 14.89 8.88 14.28
C GLU A 3 15.33 8.46 12.88
N GLN A 4 16.31 7.56 12.83
CA GLN A 4 16.77 6.93 11.59
C GLN A 4 15.64 6.03 11.10
N THR A 5 14.84 6.51 10.15
CA THR A 5 13.81 5.71 9.50
C THR A 5 14.50 4.64 8.67
N LYS A 6 14.60 3.43 9.24
CA LYS A 6 15.18 2.27 8.55
C LYS A 6 14.31 1.97 7.32
N LYS A 7 14.77 2.39 6.14
CA LYS A 7 14.13 2.04 4.87
C LYS A 7 14.14 0.52 4.74
N ARG A 8 12.95 -0.07 4.66
CA ARG A 8 12.76 -1.50 4.39
C ARG A 8 12.38 -1.63 2.92
N PHE A 9 13.05 -2.56 2.25
CA PHE A 9 12.70 -2.96 0.88
C PHE A 9 11.86 -4.22 0.96
N ILE A 10 10.85 -4.31 0.10
CA ILE A 10 10.04 -5.51 -0.07
C ILE A 10 10.06 -5.92 -1.54
N THR A 11 9.83 -7.19 -1.81
CA THR A 11 9.67 -7.65 -3.20
C THR A 11 8.24 -7.42 -3.69
N SER A 12 8.04 -7.44 -5.01
CA SER A 12 6.69 -7.43 -5.58
C SER A 12 5.86 -8.63 -5.12
N ASP A 13 6.50 -9.76 -4.82
CA ASP A 13 5.82 -10.96 -4.32
C ASP A 13 5.36 -10.78 -2.87
N ASP A 14 6.15 -10.09 -2.05
CA ASP A 14 5.71 -9.69 -0.71
C ASP A 14 4.56 -8.69 -0.77
N LEU A 15 4.62 -7.70 -1.66
CA LEU A 15 3.54 -6.73 -1.83
C LEU A 15 2.20 -7.40 -2.14
N LYS A 16 2.19 -8.41 -3.02
CA LYS A 16 0.97 -9.16 -3.39
C LYS A 16 0.28 -9.86 -2.23
N LYS A 17 0.98 -10.12 -1.12
CA LYS A 17 0.40 -10.76 0.08
C LYS A 17 -0.50 -9.80 0.86
N HIS A 18 -0.28 -8.50 0.73
CA HIS A 18 -1.02 -7.45 1.41
C HIS A 18 -2.19 -6.96 0.56
N ASN A 19 -3.13 -7.87 0.29
CA ASN A 19 -4.23 -7.66 -0.65
C ASN A 19 -5.64 -7.79 -0.03
N GLN A 20 -5.75 -7.71 1.30
CA GLN A 20 -7.01 -7.95 2.03
C GLN A 20 -7.52 -6.71 2.76
N PRO A 21 -8.83 -6.61 3.04
CA PRO A 21 -9.36 -5.58 3.92
C PRO A 21 -8.70 -5.65 5.30
N GLY A 22 -8.05 -4.56 5.72
CA GLY A 22 -7.30 -4.50 6.98
C GLY A 22 -5.82 -4.89 6.88
N ASP A 23 -5.38 -5.42 5.73
CA ASP A 23 -3.98 -5.63 5.36
C ASP A 23 -3.81 -5.34 3.85
N LEU A 24 -3.84 -4.05 3.52
CA LEU A 24 -3.88 -3.53 2.15
C LEU A 24 -2.73 -2.57 1.91
N TRP A 25 -1.76 -3.01 1.10
CA TRP A 25 -0.63 -2.19 0.70
C TRP A 25 -0.67 -1.94 -0.80
N ILE A 26 -0.13 -0.80 -1.22
CA ILE A 26 0.03 -0.42 -2.63
C ILE A 26 1.42 0.14 -2.86
N SER A 27 1.94 0.03 -4.08
CA SER A 27 3.16 0.70 -4.52
C SER A 27 2.82 1.88 -5.44
N ILE A 28 3.46 3.02 -5.23
CA ILE A 28 3.36 4.20 -6.09
C ILE A 28 4.79 4.71 -6.33
N GLN A 29 5.23 4.69 -7.56
CA GLN A 29 6.56 5.12 -8.01
C GLN A 29 7.68 4.45 -7.20
N GLY A 30 7.57 3.14 -6.98
CA GLY A 30 8.54 2.34 -6.24
C GLY A 30 8.56 2.55 -4.72
N LYS A 31 7.60 3.29 -4.17
CA LYS A 31 7.38 3.42 -2.72
C LYS A 31 6.14 2.64 -2.32
N VAL A 32 6.27 1.85 -1.27
CA VAL A 32 5.16 1.04 -0.74
C VAL A 32 4.49 1.79 0.41
N TYR A 33 3.17 1.80 0.39
CA TYR A 33 2.31 2.43 1.39
C TYR A 33 1.34 1.40 1.94
N ASP A 34 1.28 1.31 3.27
CA ASP A 34 0.18 0.66 3.96
C ASP A 34 -0.98 1.65 4.03
N VAL A 35 -2.08 1.30 3.36
CA VAL A 35 -3.29 2.12 3.30
C VAL A 35 -4.47 1.43 3.99
N SER A 36 -4.22 0.38 4.77
CA SER A 36 -5.24 -0.45 5.43
C SER A 36 -6.23 0.36 6.25
N HIS A 37 -5.75 1.40 6.94
CA HIS A 37 -6.58 2.29 7.75
C HIS A 37 -7.18 3.46 6.97
N TRP A 38 -6.52 3.88 5.89
CA TRP A 38 -6.91 5.06 5.12
C TRP A 38 -7.95 4.74 4.04
N VAL A 39 -8.04 3.48 3.60
CA VAL A 39 -8.89 3.04 2.48
C VAL A 39 -10.36 3.50 2.61
N LYS A 40 -10.90 3.56 3.84
CA LYS A 40 -12.27 4.00 4.13
C LYS A 40 -12.48 5.50 3.97
N SER A 41 -11.40 6.29 4.02
CA SER A 41 -11.41 7.74 3.87
C SER A 41 -11.03 8.18 2.45
N HIS A 42 -10.81 7.22 1.53
CA HIS A 42 -10.47 7.53 0.16
C HIS A 42 -11.62 8.27 -0.55
N PRO A 43 -11.41 9.49 -1.08
CA PRO A 43 -12.47 10.29 -1.71
C PRO A 43 -13.16 9.59 -2.90
N GLY A 44 -12.46 8.69 -3.60
CA GLY A 44 -13.01 7.88 -4.69
C GLY A 44 -13.74 6.61 -4.24
N GLY A 45 -13.91 6.42 -2.92
CA GLY A 45 -14.45 5.21 -2.33
C GLY A 45 -13.41 4.11 -2.14
N GLU A 46 -13.67 3.21 -1.18
CA GLU A 46 -12.77 2.09 -0.85
C GLU A 46 -12.59 1.11 -2.01
N ALA A 47 -13.64 0.90 -2.82
CA ALA A 47 -13.64 -0.06 -3.92
C ALA A 47 -12.54 0.22 -4.95
N ALA A 48 -12.21 1.49 -5.21
CA ALA A 48 -11.16 1.85 -6.15
C ALA A 48 -9.78 1.33 -5.70
N ILE A 49 -9.51 1.37 -4.39
CA ILE A 49 -8.23 0.94 -3.81
C ILE A 49 -8.21 -0.56 -3.56
N LEU A 50 -9.34 -1.16 -3.16
CA LEU A 50 -9.46 -2.61 -2.93
C LEU A 50 -9.14 -3.43 -4.19
N ASN A 51 -9.52 -2.96 -5.37
CA ASN A 51 -9.19 -3.63 -6.64
C ASN A 51 -7.69 -3.58 -6.99
N LEU A 52 -6.95 -2.66 -6.36
CA LEU A 52 -5.52 -2.42 -6.60
C LEU A 52 -4.65 -2.91 -5.42
N ALA A 53 -5.26 -3.60 -4.47
CA ALA A 53 -4.60 -4.14 -3.29
C ALA A 53 -3.43 -5.07 -3.67
N GLY A 54 -2.26 -4.84 -3.08
CA GLY A 54 -1.04 -5.62 -3.33
C GLY A 54 -0.37 -5.36 -4.68
N GLN A 55 -0.66 -4.24 -5.33
CA GLN A 55 -0.16 -3.92 -6.68
C GLN A 55 0.61 -2.58 -6.72
N ASP A 56 1.42 -2.40 -7.76
CA ASP A 56 1.90 -1.08 -8.16
C ASP A 56 0.82 -0.37 -8.96
N VAL A 57 0.49 0.85 -8.56
CA VAL A 57 -0.62 1.64 -9.12
C VAL A 57 -0.12 2.89 -9.85
N THR A 58 1.17 2.90 -10.20
CA THR A 58 1.74 3.91 -11.10
C THR A 58 1.33 3.59 -12.54
N ASP A 59 0.97 4.62 -13.29
CA ASP A 59 0.85 4.56 -14.76
C ASP A 59 2.25 4.51 -15.42
#